data_AF-X8CFI1-F1
#
_entry.id   AF-X8CFI1-F1
#
_cell.length_a   1.000
_cell.length_b   1.000
_cell.length_c   1.000
_cell.angle_alpha   90.00
_cell.angle_beta   90.00
_cell.angle_gamma   90.00
#
_symmetry.space_group_name_H-M   'P 1'
#
loop_
_entity.id
_entity.type
_entity.pdbx_description
1 polymer ?
#
loop_
_entity_poly.entity_id
_entity_poly.type
_entity_poly.pdbx_seq_one_letter_code
_entity_poly.pdbx_strand_id
1 'polypeptide(L)'
;MPATGPDGLELHTVSRTAAGVAVTPVLALDMTRPLASVRFSGATSSRVATGSAEAALAAALHTGAALLASEQLGVAQWCFDTTLDYVKAASSLVARSGHIRRSSTGWRTCGWR
;
A
#
# COMPACT_ATOMS: atom_id res chain seq x y z
N MET A 1 -20.62 -3.13 10.23
CA MET A 1 -21.56 -2.67 9.20
C MET A 1 -22.41 -1.55 9.79
N PRO A 2 -22.27 -0.31 9.32
CA PRO A 2 -23.18 0.77 9.70
C PRO A 2 -24.60 0.45 9.21
N ALA A 3 -25.60 0.74 10.03
CA ALA A 3 -27.01 0.56 9.70
C ALA A 3 -27.84 1.67 10.36
N THR A 4 -28.99 2.01 9.77
CA THR A 4 -29.95 2.92 10.40
C THR A 4 -30.80 2.13 11.40
N GLY A 5 -30.69 2.49 12.68
CA GLY A 5 -31.53 2.00 13.77
C GLY A 5 -32.62 3.02 14.17
N PRO A 6 -33.46 2.68 15.16
CA PRO A 6 -34.53 3.54 15.65
C PRO A 6 -34.04 4.89 16.17
N ASP A 7 -32.87 4.90 16.81
CA ASP A 7 -32.27 6.07 17.46
C ASP A 7 -31.16 6.72 16.63
N GLY A 8 -31.03 6.35 15.34
CA GLY A 8 -30.01 6.87 14.44
C GLY A 8 -28.98 5.82 14.01
N LEU A 9 -27.74 6.25 13.75
CA LEU A 9 -26.70 5.37 13.21
C LEU A 9 -26.26 4.33 14.27
N GLU A 10 -26.31 3.05 13.89
CA GLU A 10 -25.81 1.94 14.67
C GLU A 10 -24.69 1.20 13.94
N LEU A 11 -23.80 0.56 14.69
CA LEU A 11 -22.79 -0.33 14.16
C LEU A 11 -23.13 -1.78 14.51
N HIS A 12 -23.08 -2.67 13.51
CA HIS A 12 -23.44 -4.07 13.65
C HIS A 12 -22.32 -5.00 13.16
N THR A 13 -22.13 -6.13 13.85
CA THR A 13 -21.41 -7.28 13.31
C THR A 13 -22.37 -8.22 12.59
N VAL A 14 -21.93 -8.76 11.47
CA VAL A 14 -22.68 -9.74 10.67
C VAL A 14 -21.73 -10.87 10.35
N SER A 15 -22.12 -12.11 10.63
CA SER A 15 -21.33 -13.27 10.20
C SER A 15 -21.35 -13.37 8.69
N ARG A 16 -20.19 -13.58 8.06
CA ARG A 16 -20.09 -13.77 6.61
C ARG A 16 -20.93 -14.95 6.11
N THR A 17 -21.14 -15.96 6.94
CA THR A 17 -21.89 -17.18 6.59
C THR A 17 -23.36 -17.12 7.03
N ALA A 18 -23.82 -15.99 7.58
CA ALA A 18 -25.21 -15.84 7.98
C ALA A 18 -26.15 -15.96 6.76
N ALA A 19 -27.32 -16.56 6.99
CA ALA A 19 -28.38 -16.56 5.99
C ALA A 19 -28.71 -15.12 5.58
N GLY A 20 -28.90 -14.90 4.27
CA GLY A 20 -29.14 -13.55 3.73
C GLY A 20 -27.89 -12.70 3.49
N VAL A 21 -26.67 -13.24 3.67
CA VAL A 21 -25.42 -12.59 3.26
C VAL A 21 -24.97 -13.16 1.92
N ALA A 22 -24.76 -12.29 0.93
CA ALA A 22 -24.17 -12.65 -0.36
C ALA A 22 -22.88 -11.85 -0.59
N VAL A 23 -21.77 -12.55 -0.84
CA VAL A 23 -20.46 -11.95 -1.13
C VAL A 23 -20.06 -12.31 -2.55
N THR A 24 -19.92 -11.31 -3.41
CA THR A 24 -19.55 -11.47 -4.83
C THR A 24 -18.18 -10.83 -5.05
N PRO A 25 -17.13 -11.59 -5.42
CA PRO A 25 -15.84 -11.01 -5.77
C PRO A 25 -15.96 -9.98 -6.89
N VAL A 26 -15.15 -8.93 -6.83
CA VAL A 26 -15.08 -7.88 -7.85
C VAL A 26 -13.68 -7.86 -8.42
N LEU A 27 -13.56 -7.72 -9.74
CA LEU A 27 -12.27 -7.52 -10.38
C LEU A 27 -11.66 -6.20 -9.90
N ALA A 28 -10.53 -6.31 -9.20
CA ALA A 28 -9.76 -5.16 -8.74
C ALA A 28 -8.60 -4.90 -9.69
N LEU A 29 -8.20 -3.62 -9.82
CA LEU A 29 -7.00 -3.24 -10.58
C LEU A 29 -5.75 -3.87 -9.95
N ASP A 30 -5.68 -3.81 -8.62
CA ASP A 30 -4.64 -4.46 -7.84
C ASP A 30 -5.11 -5.86 -7.41
N MET A 31 -4.63 -6.87 -8.12
CA MET A 31 -4.94 -8.27 -7.84
C MET A 31 -4.38 -8.78 -6.50
N THR A 32 -3.49 -8.02 -5.85
CA THR A 32 -2.99 -8.32 -4.49
C THR A 32 -3.93 -7.82 -3.40
N ARG A 33 -4.92 -6.97 -3.75
CA ARG A 33 -5.96 -6.46 -2.86
C ARG A 33 -7.35 -6.92 -3.33
N PRO A 34 -7.76 -8.16 -3.00
CA PRO A 34 -9.07 -8.67 -3.43
C PRO A 34 -10.22 -7.86 -2.83
N LEU A 35 -11.14 -7.44 -3.69
CA LEU A 35 -12.36 -6.72 -3.30
C LEU A 35 -13.60 -7.57 -3.57
N ALA A 36 -14.67 -7.29 -2.83
CA ALA A 36 -15.95 -7.96 -3.01
C ALA A 36 -17.11 -6.99 -2.74
N SER A 37 -18.20 -7.17 -3.49
CA SER A 37 -19.51 -6.59 -3.18
C SER A 37 -20.21 -7.49 -2.16
N VAL A 38 -20.73 -6.89 -1.09
CA VAL A 38 -21.46 -7.60 -0.04
C VAL A 38 -22.90 -7.09 0.01
N ARG A 39 -23.86 -7.99 -0.18
CA ARG A 39 -25.30 -7.69 -0.10
C ARG A 39 -25.89 -8.40 1.12
N PHE A 40 -26.75 -7.68 1.83
CA PHE A 40 -27.52 -8.20 2.96
C PHE A 40 -29.01 -8.24 2.60
N SER A 41 -29.70 -9.33 2.94
CA SER A 41 -31.15 -9.50 2.77
C SER A 41 -31.72 -10.23 3.99
N GLY A 42 -32.16 -9.45 4.99
CA GLY A 42 -32.67 -9.99 6.25
C GLY A 42 -31.62 -10.74 7.08
N ALA A 43 -30.33 -10.43 6.89
CA ALA A 43 -29.24 -11.10 7.59
C ALA A 43 -29.26 -10.76 9.08
N THR A 44 -29.17 -11.78 9.94
CA THR A 44 -29.05 -11.58 11.39
C THR A 44 -27.75 -10.86 11.72
N SER A 45 -27.84 -9.86 12.57
CA SER A 45 -26.71 -9.06 13.03
C SER A 45 -26.72 -8.91 14.54
N SER A 46 -25.56 -8.61 15.11
CA SER A 46 -25.44 -8.19 16.52
C SER A 46 -25.00 -6.74 16.55
N ARG A 47 -25.74 -5.90 17.28
CA ARG A 47 -25.31 -4.53 17.52
C ARG A 47 -23.99 -4.55 18.29
N VAL A 48 -23.02 -3.76 17.83
CA VAL A 48 -21.78 -3.51 18.57
C VAL A 48 -22.12 -2.54 19.67
N ALA A 49 -21.81 -2.91 20.91
CA ALA A 49 -21.94 -2.02 22.06
C ALA A 49 -20.82 -0.97 22.05
N THR A 50 -20.90 -0.06 21.07
CA THR A 50 -20.15 1.19 21.08
C THR A 50 -21.04 2.28 21.68
N GLY A 51 -20.44 3.37 22.18
CA GLY A 51 -21.17 4.62 22.40
C GLY A 51 -21.69 5.19 21.07
N SER A 52 -21.16 6.32 20.62
CA SER A 52 -21.50 6.83 19.27
C SER A 52 -20.90 5.95 18.17
N ALA A 53 -21.76 5.41 17.30
CA ALA A 53 -21.33 4.66 16.11
C ALA A 53 -20.56 5.55 15.12
N GLU A 54 -20.92 6.83 15.02
CA GLU A 54 -20.23 7.82 14.19
C GLU A 54 -18.80 8.04 14.67
N ALA A 55 -18.62 8.23 15.98
CA ALA A 55 -17.29 8.40 16.58
C ALA A 55 -16.44 7.14 16.39
N ALA A 56 -17.03 5.95 16.58
CA ALA A 56 -16.33 4.68 16.36
C ALA A 56 -15.90 4.51 14.90
N LEU A 57 -16.77 4.85 13.93
CA LEU A 57 -16.45 4.78 12.51
C LEU A 57 -15.37 5.81 12.13
N ALA A 58 -15.49 7.04 12.63
CA ALA A 58 -14.48 8.07 12.43
C ALA A 58 -13.12 7.61 12.95
N ALA A 59 -13.05 7.09 14.18
CA ALA A 59 -11.81 6.56 14.74
C ALA A 59 -11.21 5.44 13.88
N ALA A 60 -12.02 4.47 13.46
CA ALA A 60 -11.57 3.38 12.60
C ALA A 60 -11.03 3.86 11.25
N LEU A 61 -11.69 4.85 10.62
CA LEU A 61 -11.24 5.45 9.36
C LEU A 61 -9.92 6.21 9.53
N HIS A 62 -9.76 6.97 10.62
CA HIS A 62 -8.51 7.67 10.91
C HIS A 62 -7.35 6.69 11.16
N THR A 63 -7.59 5.63 11.93
CA THR A 63 -6.59 4.58 12.14
C THR A 63 -6.21 3.91 10.82
N GLY A 64 -7.20 3.57 9.98
CA GLY A 64 -6.94 2.98 8.65
C GLY A 64 -6.11 3.90 7.76
N ALA A 65 -6.44 5.19 7.72
CA ALA A 65 -5.68 6.19 6.96
C ALA A 65 -4.23 6.32 7.45
N ALA A 66 -4.00 6.32 8.77
CA ALA A 66 -2.66 6.37 9.33
C ALA A 66 -1.83 5.12 9.00
N LEU A 67 -2.45 3.93 9.03
CA LEU A 67 -1.79 2.69 8.64
C LEU A 67 -1.40 2.68 7.16
N LEU A 68 -2.33 3.11 6.28
CA LEU A 68 -2.05 3.24 4.85
C LEU A 68 -0.93 4.26 4.59
N ALA A 69 -0.97 5.42 5.25
CA ALA A 69 0.10 6.42 5.12
C ALA A 69 1.47 5.86 5.55
N SER A 70 1.51 5.04 6.60
CA SER A 70 2.74 4.40 7.07
C SER A 70 3.28 3.38 6.04
N GLU A 71 2.40 2.60 5.43
CA GLU A 71 2.74 1.70 4.31
C GLU A 71 3.30 2.49 3.12
N GLN A 72 2.60 3.55 2.69
CA GLN A 72 3.01 4.38 1.56
C GLN A 72 4.38 5.04 1.81
N LEU A 73 4.66 5.50 3.03
CA LEU A 73 5.95 6.07 3.40
C LEU A 73 7.08 5.04 3.26
N GLY A 74 6.88 3.83 3.81
CA GLY A 74 7.87 2.77 3.73
C GLY A 74 8.21 2.37 2.29
N VAL A 75 7.17 2.20 1.45
CA VAL A 75 7.35 1.88 0.03
C VAL A 75 8.09 3.01 -0.70
N ALA A 76 7.72 4.27 -0.45
CA ALA A 76 8.37 5.41 -1.07
C ALA A 76 9.86 5.52 -0.71
N GLN A 77 10.20 5.34 0.57
CA GLN A 77 11.60 5.33 1.01
C GLN A 77 12.39 4.20 0.36
N TRP A 78 11.85 2.98 0.34
CA TRP A 78 12.50 1.85 -0.30
C TRP A 78 12.74 2.08 -1.80
N CYS A 79 11.75 2.61 -2.51
CA CYS A 79 11.88 2.96 -3.93
C CYS A 79 12.98 4.00 -4.16
N PHE A 80 13.06 5.02 -3.29
CA PHE A 80 14.08 6.07 -3.38
C PHE A 80 15.49 5.49 -3.18
N ASP A 81 15.70 4.74 -2.10
CA ASP A 81 17.00 4.16 -1.77
C ASP A 81 17.46 3.20 -2.88
N THR A 82 16.56 2.33 -3.35
CA THR A 82 16.84 1.40 -4.45
C THR A 82 17.23 2.13 -5.74
N THR A 83 16.51 3.20 -6.07
CA THR A 83 16.80 4.01 -7.26
C THR A 83 18.15 4.72 -7.12
N LEU A 84 18.44 5.28 -5.94
CA LEU A 84 19.68 5.98 -5.66
C LEU A 84 20.89 5.05 -5.78
N ASP A 85 20.78 3.84 -5.24
CA ASP A 85 21.84 2.83 -5.33
C ASP A 85 22.08 2.38 -6.78
N TYR A 86 21.00 2.18 -7.55
CA TYR A 86 21.11 1.87 -8.97
C TYR A 86 21.84 2.98 -9.75
N VAL A 87 21.46 4.24 -9.54
CA VAL A 87 22.09 5.39 -10.21
C VAL A 87 23.57 5.52 -9.84
N LYS A 88 23.93 5.32 -8.56
CA LYS A 88 25.33 5.31 -8.12
C LYS A 88 26.14 4.19 -8.78
N ALA A 89 25.58 2.98 -8.87
CA ALA A 89 26.23 1.85 -9.53
C ALA A 89 26.48 2.15 -11.01
N ALA A 90 25.50 2.70 -11.73
CA ALA A 90 25.62 3.10 -13.12
C ALA A 90 26.67 4.21 -13.36
N SER A 91 26.71 5.23 -12.50
CA SER A 91 27.74 6.29 -12.55
C SER A 91 29.16 5.75 -12.30
N SER A 92 29.31 4.80 -11.37
CA SER A 92 30.60 4.19 -11.08
C SER A 92 31.16 3.34 -12.23
N LEU A 93 30.30 2.85 -13.14
CA LEU A 93 30.69 2.16 -14.36
C LEU A 93 31.30 3.15 -15.38
N VAL A 94 30.73 4.35 -15.47
CA VAL A 94 31.25 5.45 -16.32
C VAL A 94 32.58 5.97 -15.77
N ALA A 95 32.72 6.13 -14.44
CA ALA A 95 33.96 6.61 -13.83
C ALA A 95 35.12 5.59 -13.87
N ARG A 96 34.83 4.28 -13.77
CA ARG A 96 35.86 3.23 -13.85
C ARG A 96 36.43 2.99 -15.24
N SER A 97 35.78 3.51 -16.28
CA SER A 97 36.28 3.45 -17.66
C SER A 97 37.35 4.52 -17.98
N GLY A 98 37.70 5.37 -17.01
CA GLY A 98 38.68 6.45 -17.15
C GLY A 98 39.93 6.27 -16.27
N HIS A 99 40.64 5.16 -16.37
CA HIS A 99 41.99 5.05 -15.76
C HIS A 99 43.07 5.47 -16.76
N ILE A 100 43.27 6.78 -16.92
CA ILE A 100 44.44 7.33 -17.61
C ILE A 100 45.63 7.29 -16.63
N ARG A 101 46.56 6.36 -16.86
CA ARG A 101 47.80 6.29 -16.10
C ARG A 101 48.78 7.32 -16.64
N ARG A 102 49.03 8.39 -15.88
CA ARG A 102 50.00 9.43 -16.23
C ARG A 102 51.42 8.87 -16.04
N SER A 103 52.15 8.65 -17.14
CA SER A 103 53.60 8.39 -17.10
C SER A 103 54.36 9.70 -17.30
N SER A 104 55.56 9.80 -16.71
CA SER A 104 56.42 11.00 -16.71
C SER A 104 57.01 11.36 -18.10
N THR A 105 56.62 10.67 -19.17
CA THR A 105 57.26 10.81 -20.50
C THR A 105 56.27 11.03 -21.65
N GLY A 106 55.09 11.59 -21.37
CA GLY A 106 54.15 12.06 -22.39
C GLY A 106 52.99 11.11 -22.70
N TRP A 107 51.90 11.70 -23.19
CA TRP A 107 50.63 11.04 -23.49
C TRP A 107 50.80 10.16 -24.75
N ARG A 108 50.80 8.83 -24.60
CA ARG A 108 50.63 7.91 -25.72
C ARG A 108 49.21 7.35 -25.68
N THR A 109 48.47 7.50 -26.77
CA THR A 109 47.23 6.76 -26.99
C THR A 109 47.61 5.29 -27.22
N CYS A 110 47.34 4.42 -26.24
CA CYS A 110 47.40 2.99 -26.51
C CYS A 110 46.17 2.62 -27.33
N GLY A 111 46.42 2.19 -28.57
CA GLY A 111 45.41 1.62 -29.46
C GLY A 111 44.83 0.33 -28.87
N TRP A 112 43.53 0.16 -29.08
CA TRP A 112 42.76 -1.02 -28.72
C TRP A 112 43.27 -2.22 -29.53
N ARG A 113 43.59 -3.33 -28.85
CA ARG A 113 43.68 -4.66 -29.46
C ARG A 113 42.79 -5.60 -28.69
#